data_AF-A0A7W8II67-F1
#
_entry.id   AF-A0A7W8II67-F1
#
_cell.length_a   1.000
_cell.length_b   1.000
_cell.length_c   1.000
_cell.angle_alpha   90.00
_cell.angle_beta   90.00
_cell.angle_gamma   90.00
#
_symmetry.space_group_name_H-M   'P 1'
#
loop_
_entity.id
_entity.type
_entity.pdbx_description
1 polymer ?
#
loop_
_entity_poly.entity_id
_entity_poly.type
_entity_poly.pdbx_seq_one_letter_code
_entity_poly.pdbx_strand_id
1 'polypeptide(L)'
;MEMELEMKDELGSTVERLAAAAGLLEQAVERLAQRQNDFAMDAEASIGRIVATVERQREAELEEKLAAAEAQIAELKAAAASVPAEVTHGRKTLPVSMANLLAKQGVTVDTMEAGAVDAALVSLSVEQRIAVKAQLMRSGLLA
;
A
#
# COMPACT_ATOMS: atom_id res chain seq x y z
N MET A 1 -69.93 -54.56 9.82
CA MET A 1 -68.65 -55.26 10.09
C MET A 1 -67.82 -55.38 8.81
N GLU A 2 -68.41 -55.75 7.66
CA GLU A 2 -67.72 -55.72 6.35
C GLU A 2 -67.22 -54.32 5.94
N MET A 3 -68.06 -53.28 6.09
CA MET A 3 -67.70 -51.90 5.77
C MET A 3 -66.50 -51.34 6.58
N GLU A 4 -66.28 -51.83 7.80
CA GLU A 4 -65.10 -51.45 8.60
C GLU A 4 -63.81 -52.15 8.16
N LEU A 5 -63.91 -53.36 7.62
CA LEU A 5 -62.76 -54.09 7.08
C LEU A 5 -62.29 -53.46 5.78
N GLU A 6 -63.23 -53.11 4.89
CA GLU A 6 -62.94 -52.44 3.62
C GLU A 6 -62.27 -51.07 3.84
N MET A 7 -62.75 -50.28 4.81
CA MET A 7 -62.16 -49.00 5.17
C MET A 7 -60.74 -49.12 5.76
N LYS A 8 -60.44 -50.22 6.48
CA LYS A 8 -59.10 -50.51 7.00
C LYS A 8 -58.13 -50.91 5.90
N ASP A 9 -58.59 -51.68 4.91
CA ASP A 9 -57.78 -52.10 3.77
C ASP A 9 -57.45 -50.91 2.85
N GLU A 10 -58.40 -50.01 2.63
CA GLU A 10 -58.17 -48.74 1.93
C GLU A 10 -57.13 -47.88 2.67
N LEU A 11 -57.24 -47.76 4.00
CA LEU A 11 -56.28 -47.04 4.81
C LEU A 11 -54.88 -47.67 4.70
N GLY A 12 -54.77 -49.00 4.76
CA GLY A 12 -53.52 -49.74 4.58
C GLY A 12 -52.84 -49.44 3.24
N SER A 13 -53.61 -49.51 2.15
CA SER A 13 -53.14 -49.17 0.80
C SER A 13 -52.67 -47.71 0.69
N THR A 14 -53.36 -46.76 1.33
CA THR A 14 -52.91 -45.36 1.33
C THR A 14 -51.61 -45.16 2.12
N VAL A 15 -51.45 -45.85 3.24
CA VAL A 15 -50.21 -45.80 4.05
C VAL A 15 -49.03 -46.41 3.29
N GLU A 16 -49.24 -47.53 2.59
CA GLU A 16 -48.20 -48.15 1.76
C GLU A 16 -47.76 -47.25 0.60
N ARG A 17 -48.71 -46.60 -0.08
CA ARG A 17 -48.40 -45.61 -1.13
C ARG A 17 -47.65 -44.40 -0.58
N LEU A 18 -48.03 -43.94 0.61
CA LEU A 18 -47.40 -42.80 1.24
C LEU A 18 -45.96 -43.15 1.71
N ALA A 19 -45.76 -44.35 2.24
CA ALA A 19 -44.42 -44.86 2.58
C ALA A 19 -43.54 -45.02 1.33
N ALA A 20 -44.09 -45.53 0.22
CA ALA A 20 -43.36 -45.62 -1.05
C ALA A 20 -43.00 -44.22 -1.60
N ALA A 21 -43.92 -43.25 -1.53
CA ALA A 21 -43.66 -41.89 -1.94
C ALA A 21 -42.60 -41.20 -1.06
N ALA A 22 -42.64 -41.42 0.26
CA ALA A 22 -41.62 -40.93 1.18
C ALA A 22 -40.23 -41.48 0.86
N GLY A 23 -40.11 -42.79 0.59
CA GLY A 23 -38.85 -43.41 0.19
C GLY A 23 -38.29 -42.86 -1.14
N LEU A 24 -39.15 -42.56 -2.11
CA LEU A 24 -38.71 -41.90 -3.36
C LEU A 24 -38.26 -40.46 -3.14
N LEU A 25 -38.92 -39.73 -2.24
CA LEU A 25 -38.53 -38.37 -1.87
C LEU A 25 -37.18 -38.34 -1.14
N GLU A 26 -36.94 -39.26 -0.21
CA GLU A 26 -35.64 -39.41 0.47
C GLU A 26 -34.52 -39.65 -0.55
N GLN A 27 -34.72 -40.57 -1.49
CA GLN A 27 -33.75 -40.82 -2.55
C GLN A 27 -33.53 -39.62 -3.47
N ALA A 28 -34.58 -38.84 -3.76
CA ALA A 28 -34.48 -37.63 -4.56
C ALA A 28 -33.70 -36.53 -3.83
N VAL A 29 -33.91 -36.38 -2.52
CA VAL A 29 -33.18 -35.44 -1.65
C VAL A 29 -31.71 -35.84 -1.56
N GLU A 30 -31.40 -37.12 -1.36
CA GLU A 30 -30.03 -37.64 -1.32
C GLU A 30 -29.28 -37.34 -2.63
N ARG A 31 -29.93 -37.59 -3.78
CA ARG A 31 -29.35 -37.27 -5.09
C ARG A 31 -29.17 -35.77 -5.30
N LEU A 32 -30.09 -34.95 -4.81
CA LEU A 32 -29.97 -33.50 -4.91
C LEU A 32 -28.82 -32.98 -4.04
N ALA A 33 -28.68 -33.49 -2.82
CA ALA A 33 -27.58 -33.15 -1.91
C ALA A 33 -26.23 -33.54 -2.51
N GLN A 34 -26.13 -34.74 -3.09
CA GLN A 34 -24.91 -35.18 -3.77
C GLN A 34 -24.55 -34.25 -4.94
N ARG A 35 -25.52 -33.93 -5.82
CA ARG A 35 -25.28 -33.01 -6.95
C ARG A 35 -24.88 -31.61 -6.49
N GLN A 36 -25.45 -31.12 -5.39
CA GLN A 36 -25.09 -29.83 -4.82
C GLN A 36 -23.65 -29.83 -4.30
N ASN A 37 -23.25 -30.91 -3.62
CA ASN A 37 -21.88 -31.06 -3.12
C ASN A 37 -20.86 -31.14 -4.26
N ASP A 38 -21.15 -31.95 -5.30
CA ASP A 38 -20.28 -32.06 -6.47
C ASP A 38 -20.13 -30.69 -7.18
N PHE A 39 -21.23 -29.96 -7.34
CA PHE A 39 -21.21 -28.61 -7.91
C PHE A 39 -20.41 -27.63 -7.06
N ALA A 40 -20.52 -27.70 -5.73
CA ALA A 40 -19.76 -26.84 -4.82
C ALA A 40 -18.26 -27.10 -4.94
N MET A 41 -17.85 -28.37 -5.01
CA MET A 41 -16.44 -28.76 -5.18
C MET A 41 -15.87 -28.29 -6.53
N ASP A 42 -16.63 -28.46 -7.62
CA ASP A 42 -16.24 -28.00 -8.95
C ASP A 42 -16.13 -26.46 -9.03
N ALA A 43 -17.05 -25.76 -8.36
CA ALA A 43 -17.03 -24.31 -8.25
C ALA A 43 -15.80 -23.84 -7.46
N GLU A 44 -15.50 -24.46 -6.32
CA GLU A 44 -14.34 -24.14 -5.50
C GLU A 44 -13.02 -24.36 -6.27
N ALA A 45 -12.90 -25.49 -6.97
CA ALA A 45 -11.74 -25.77 -7.82
C ALA A 45 -11.59 -24.75 -8.96
N SER A 46 -12.70 -24.30 -9.53
CA SER A 46 -12.69 -23.30 -10.61
C SER A 46 -12.34 -21.90 -10.09
N ILE A 47 -12.87 -21.51 -8.93
CA ILE A 47 -12.50 -20.27 -8.24
C ILE A 47 -11.01 -20.28 -7.90
N GLY A 48 -10.50 -21.38 -7.33
CA GLY A 48 -9.08 -21.52 -7.00
C GLY A 48 -8.17 -21.34 -8.22
N ARG A 49 -8.55 -21.89 -9.38
CA ARG A 49 -7.82 -21.68 -10.64
C ARG A 49 -7.83 -20.22 -11.09
N ILE A 50 -8.98 -19.55 -11.05
CA ILE A 50 -9.10 -18.14 -11.45
C ILE A 50 -8.25 -17.26 -10.53
N VAL A 51 -8.37 -17.45 -9.22
CA VAL A 51 -7.58 -16.70 -8.22
C VAL A 51 -6.09 -16.87 -8.50
N ALA A 52 -5.62 -18.10 -8.67
CA ALA A 52 -4.20 -18.35 -8.97
C ALA A 52 -3.73 -17.68 -10.28
N THR A 53 -4.59 -17.59 -11.30
CA THR A 53 -4.23 -16.89 -12.54
C THR A 53 -4.21 -15.37 -12.39
N VAL A 54 -5.19 -14.81 -11.68
CA VAL A 54 -5.29 -13.36 -11.44
C VAL A 54 -4.13 -12.88 -10.55
N GLU A 55 -3.79 -13.66 -9.51
CA GLU A 55 -2.65 -13.35 -8.65
C GLU A 55 -1.32 -13.34 -9.42
N ARG A 56 -1.09 -14.33 -10.29
CA ARG A 56 0.11 -14.36 -11.15
C ARG A 56 0.17 -13.19 -12.12
N GLN A 57 -0.95 -12.81 -12.73
CA GLN A 57 -1.00 -11.63 -13.61
C GLN A 57 -0.67 -10.35 -12.85
N ARG A 58 -1.24 -10.20 -11.65
CA ARG A 58 -0.99 -9.04 -10.80
C ARG A 58 0.46 -8.98 -10.33
N GLU A 59 1.06 -10.12 -10.00
CA GLU A 59 2.47 -10.21 -9.63
C GLU A 59 3.38 -9.75 -10.78
N ALA A 60 3.14 -10.24 -12.00
CA ALA A 60 3.89 -9.81 -13.19
C ALA A 60 3.75 -8.30 -13.48
N GLU A 61 2.53 -7.75 -13.37
CA GLU A 61 2.32 -6.30 -13.52
C GLU A 61 3.03 -5.48 -12.44
N LEU A 62 3.13 -6.00 -11.21
CA LEU A 62 3.83 -5.33 -10.12
C LEU A 62 5.34 -5.38 -10.33
N GLU A 63 5.89 -6.50 -10.80
CA GLU A 63 7.31 -6.62 -11.16
C GLU A 63 7.68 -5.65 -12.29
N GLU A 64 6.85 -5.54 -13.33
CA GLU A 64 7.06 -4.59 -14.43
C GLU A 64 7.06 -3.13 -13.93
N LYS A 65 6.07 -2.77 -13.11
CA LYS A 65 5.99 -1.42 -12.50
C LYS A 65 7.18 -1.13 -11.60
N LEU A 66 7.64 -2.14 -10.85
CA LEU A 66 8.79 -2.01 -9.97
C LEU A 66 10.07 -1.79 -10.79
N ALA A 67 10.30 -2.58 -11.83
CA ALA A 67 11.43 -2.41 -12.73
C ALA A 67 11.42 -1.03 -13.42
N ALA A 68 10.26 -0.56 -13.87
CA ALA A 68 10.10 0.76 -14.46
C ALA A 68 10.39 1.89 -13.45
N ALA A 69 9.91 1.76 -12.22
CA ALA A 69 10.18 2.73 -11.16
C ALA A 69 11.66 2.75 -10.75
N GLU A 70 12.29 1.59 -10.65
CA GLU A 70 13.72 1.47 -10.37
C GLU A 70 14.57 2.12 -11.48
N ALA A 71 14.21 1.92 -12.74
CA ALA A 71 14.87 2.57 -13.87
C ALA A 71 14.73 4.10 -13.81
N GLN A 72 13.54 4.62 -13.51
CA GLN A 72 13.31 6.06 -13.34
C GLN A 72 14.10 6.64 -12.16
N ILE A 73 14.18 5.93 -11.05
CA ILE A 73 14.98 6.35 -9.88
C ILE A 73 16.46 6.37 -10.25
N ALA A 74 16.95 5.37 -10.98
CA ALA A 74 18.34 5.33 -11.44
C ALA A 74 18.65 6.50 -12.38
N GLU A 75 17.76 6.80 -13.33
CA GLU A 75 17.87 7.94 -14.24
C GLU A 75 17.87 9.27 -13.48
N LEU A 76 16.92 9.48 -12.56
CA LEU A 76 16.84 10.70 -11.75
C LEU A 76 18.07 10.87 -10.86
N LYS A 77 18.61 9.79 -10.29
CA LYS A 77 19.86 9.83 -9.52
C LYS A 77 21.06 10.18 -10.40
N ALA A 78 21.14 9.62 -11.60
CA ALA A 78 22.19 9.96 -12.56
C ALA A 78 22.09 11.42 -13.01
N ALA A 79 20.87 11.89 -13.31
CA ALA A 79 20.61 13.28 -13.63
C ALA A 79 20.99 14.21 -12.46
N ALA A 80 20.61 13.89 -11.23
CA ALA A 80 20.98 14.65 -10.04
C ALA A 80 22.50 14.68 -9.80
N ALA A 81 23.22 13.59 -10.08
CA ALA A 81 24.67 13.54 -10.00
C ALA A 81 25.37 14.38 -11.08
N SER A 82 24.69 14.62 -12.21
CA SER A 82 25.20 15.49 -13.29
C SER A 82 24.93 16.98 -13.08
N VAL A 83 24.09 17.35 -12.10
CA VAL A 83 23.83 18.76 -11.75
C VAL A 83 25.06 19.32 -11.03
N PRO A 84 25.67 20.42 -11.51
CA PRO A 84 26.79 21.06 -10.83
C PRO A 84 26.42 21.44 -9.39
N ALA A 85 27.33 21.23 -8.44
CA ALA A 85 27.12 21.55 -7.03
C ALA A 85 26.70 23.02 -6.79
N GLU A 86 27.08 23.94 -7.69
CA GLU A 86 26.70 25.35 -7.66
C GLU A 86 25.18 25.57 -7.87
N VAL A 87 24.50 24.64 -8.55
CA VAL A 87 23.05 24.67 -8.76
C VAL A 87 22.33 23.97 -7.60
N THR A 88 22.90 22.90 -7.03
CA THR A 88 22.30 22.16 -5.90
C THR A 88 22.35 22.93 -4.58
N HIS A 89 23.38 23.77 -4.37
CA HIS A 89 23.50 24.64 -3.20
C HIS A 89 22.81 26.00 -3.39
N GLY A 90 22.19 26.23 -4.55
CA GLY A 90 21.56 27.49 -4.91
C GLY A 90 22.57 28.63 -5.07
N ARG A 91 22.10 29.76 -5.62
CA ARG A 91 22.85 31.02 -5.55
C ARG A 91 23.05 31.34 -4.07
N LYS A 92 24.30 31.58 -3.66
CA LYS A 92 24.67 31.99 -2.29
C LYS A 92 23.99 33.32 -1.92
N THR A 93 22.74 33.27 -1.50
CA THR A 93 21.95 34.45 -1.17
C THR A 93 21.54 34.41 0.29
N LEU A 94 21.96 35.43 1.03
CA LEU A 94 21.50 35.66 2.39
C LEU A 94 20.36 36.68 2.41
N PRO A 95 19.39 36.54 3.33
CA PRO A 95 18.48 37.62 3.65
C PRO A 95 19.27 38.89 4.01
N VAL A 96 18.88 40.04 3.46
CA VAL A 96 19.59 41.32 3.62
C VAL A 96 19.80 41.69 5.09
N SER A 97 18.82 41.40 5.95
CA SER A 97 18.92 41.59 7.40
C SER A 97 20.06 40.78 8.03
N MET A 98 20.27 39.54 7.55
CA MET A 98 21.33 38.66 8.02
C MET A 98 22.71 39.10 7.52
N ALA A 99 22.80 39.47 6.23
CA ALA A 99 24.03 40.00 5.65
C ALA A 99 24.49 41.27 6.40
N ASN A 100 23.55 42.14 6.78
CA ASN A 100 23.83 43.33 7.58
C ASN A 100 24.26 42.99 9.02
N LEU A 101 23.71 41.94 9.64
CA LEU A 101 24.12 41.50 10.97
C LEU A 101 25.55 40.93 10.95
N LEU A 102 25.85 40.08 9.96
CA LEU A 102 27.20 39.51 9.79
C LEU A 102 28.23 40.61 9.47
N ALA A 103 27.88 41.55 8.60
CA ALA A 103 28.75 42.69 8.28
C ALA A 103 29.03 43.58 9.51
N LYS A 104 28.03 43.81 10.38
CA LYS A 104 28.22 44.54 11.65
C LYS A 104 29.15 43.82 12.62
N GLN A 105 29.24 42.49 12.53
CA GLN A 105 30.15 41.67 13.32
C GLN A 105 31.50 41.45 12.60
N GLY A 106 31.76 42.15 11.49
CA GLY A 106 33.02 42.07 10.74
C GLY A 106 33.17 40.82 9.86
N VAL A 107 32.11 40.05 9.65
CA VAL A 107 32.12 38.85 8.78
C VAL A 107 31.57 39.23 7.42
N THR A 108 32.44 39.24 6.41
CA THR A 108 32.05 39.43 5.01
C THR A 108 31.83 38.08 4.32
N VAL A 109 30.99 38.04 3.28
CA VAL A 109 30.64 36.81 2.55
C VAL A 109 31.89 36.13 1.95
N ASP A 110 32.94 36.90 1.65
CA ASP A 110 34.20 36.43 1.07
C ASP A 110 35.21 35.90 2.11
N THR A 111 34.99 36.16 3.40
CA THR A 111 35.91 35.78 4.51
C THR A 111 35.23 34.87 5.56
N MET A 112 34.19 34.13 5.17
CA MET A 112 33.41 33.27 6.09
C MET A 112 34.18 32.00 6.49
N GLU A 113 35.13 32.12 7.41
CA GLU A 113 35.70 30.98 8.12
C GLU A 113 34.80 30.53 9.28
N ALA A 114 34.68 29.22 9.49
CA ALA A 114 33.79 28.64 10.51
C ALA A 114 34.03 29.22 11.92
N GLY A 115 35.28 29.52 12.27
CA GLY A 115 35.65 30.12 13.55
C GLY A 115 35.20 31.59 13.69
N ALA A 116 35.23 32.37 12.61
CA ALA A 116 34.81 33.77 12.61
C ALA A 116 33.28 33.90 12.69
N VAL A 117 32.55 33.01 12.02
CA VAL A 117 31.09 32.93 12.11
C VAL A 117 30.65 32.56 13.51
N ASP A 118 31.31 31.58 14.13
CA ASP A 118 30.98 31.19 15.50
C ASP A 118 31.26 32.30 16.51
N ALA A 119 32.38 33.02 16.37
CA ALA A 119 32.71 34.18 17.21
C ALA A 119 31.69 35.32 17.08
N ALA A 120 31.26 35.65 15.85
CA ALA A 120 30.26 36.68 15.56
C ALA A 120 28.86 36.35 16.13
N LEU A 121 28.58 35.07 16.33
CA LEU A 121 27.28 34.59 16.81
C LEU A 121 27.24 34.40 18.33
N VAL A 122 28.38 34.47 19.05
CA VAL A 122 28.46 34.27 20.52
C VAL A 122 27.54 35.18 21.31
N SER A 123 27.30 36.42 20.85
CA SER A 123 26.45 37.39 21.54
C SER A 123 24.95 37.12 21.42
N LEU A 124 24.54 36.11 20.64
CA LEU A 124 23.14 35.73 20.43
C LEU A 124 22.70 34.57 21.32
N SER A 125 21.39 34.43 21.53
CA SER A 125 20.84 33.26 22.22
C SER A 125 21.13 31.97 21.44
N VAL A 126 21.09 30.82 22.13
CA VAL A 126 21.38 29.51 21.50
C VAL A 126 20.43 29.23 20.34
N GLU A 127 19.14 29.55 20.51
CA GLU A 127 18.10 29.38 19.50
C GLU A 127 18.34 30.27 18.28
N GLN A 128 18.77 31.51 18.50
CA GLN A 128 19.12 32.45 17.44
C GLN A 128 20.36 31.96 16.67
N ARG A 129 21.37 31.45 17.36
CA ARG A 129 22.56 30.85 16.71
C ARG A 129 22.20 29.66 15.82
N ILE A 130 21.35 28.77 16.31
CA ILE A 130 20.86 27.62 15.53
C ILE A 130 20.09 28.10 14.30
N ALA A 131 19.21 29.11 14.44
CA ALA A 131 18.46 29.67 13.32
C ALA A 131 19.36 30.29 12.25
N VAL A 132 20.39 31.04 12.66
CA VAL A 132 21.35 31.67 11.75
C VAL A 132 22.21 30.61 11.05
N LYS A 133 22.78 29.65 11.78
CA LYS A 133 23.56 28.54 11.17
C LYS A 133 22.73 27.72 10.19
N ALA A 134 21.50 27.38 10.55
CA ALA A 134 20.60 26.64 9.65
C ALA A 134 20.31 27.42 8.36
N GLN A 135 20.21 28.75 8.43
CA GLN A 135 20.04 29.60 7.25
C GLN A 135 21.33 29.72 6.41
N LEU A 136 22.50 29.76 7.05
CA LEU A 136 23.81 29.74 6.37
C LEU A 136 24.03 28.41 5.64
N MET A 137 23.64 27.28 6.24
CA MET A 137 23.65 25.97 5.58
C MET A 137 22.65 25.91 4.41
N ARG A 138 21.42 26.41 4.59
CA ARG A 138 20.41 26.48 3.51
C ARG A 138 20.81 27.37 2.34
N SER A 139 21.68 28.36 2.57
CA SER A 139 22.19 29.28 1.52
C SER A 139 23.50 28.81 0.90
N GLY A 140 24.00 27.62 1.27
CA GLY A 140 25.23 27.06 0.69
C GLY A 140 26.51 27.81 1.08
N LEU A 141 26.48 28.56 2.20
CA LEU A 141 27.63 29.32 2.71
C LEU A 141 28.41 28.57 3.80
N LEU A 142 27.81 27.54 4.39
CA LEU A 142 28.47 26.60 5.29
C LEU A 142 28.25 25.18 4.76
N ALA A 143 29.32 24.37 4.76
CA ALA A 143 29.30 22.94 4.47
C ALA A 143 29.44 22.14 5.78
#